data_AF-A0A8X6N4Y1-F1
#
_entry.id   AF-A0A8X6N4Y1-F1
#
_cell.length_a   1.000
_cell.length_b   1.000
_cell.length_c   1.000
_cell.angle_alpha   90.00
_cell.angle_beta   90.00
_cell.angle_gamma   90.00
#
_symmetry.space_group_name_H-M   'P 1'
#
loop_
_entity.id
_entity.type
_entity.pdbx_description
1 polymer ?
#
loop_
_entity_poly.entity_id
_entity_poly.type
_entity_poly.pdbx_seq_one_letter_code
_entity_poly.pdbx_strand_id
1 'polypeptide(L)'
;MGVEVDEADVADLIEEYAEELTTEELKELQKISHLGVMMELSSEEEVELEEKLTSREISDILGKWQEVSDFMEKRHPEKLSTGRASALFDDRCLTFFRNILKRRQKLTFLDRYLV
;
A
#
# COMPACT_ATOMS: atom_id res chain seq x y z
N MET A 1 1.70 39.33 -41.22
CA MET A 1 0.78 39.49 -40.07
C MET A 1 1.58 39.12 -38.84
N GLY A 2 2.05 40.12 -38.09
CA GLY A 2 2.64 39.93 -36.76
C GLY A 2 1.57 40.27 -35.75
N VAL A 3 1.32 39.38 -34.80
CA VAL A 3 0.42 39.66 -33.68
C VAL A 3 1.25 40.48 -32.69
N GLU A 4 0.91 41.75 -32.53
CA GLU A 4 1.45 42.60 -31.47
C GLU A 4 0.77 42.16 -30.17
N VAL A 5 1.55 41.56 -29.27
CA VAL A 5 1.09 41.13 -27.95
C VAL A 5 1.30 42.31 -27.00
N ASP A 6 0.24 42.82 -26.40
CA ASP A 6 0.30 43.92 -25.45
C ASP A 6 0.45 43.41 -23.99
N GLU A 7 0.73 44.31 -23.05
CA GLU A 7 0.88 43.96 -21.63
C GLU A 7 -0.43 43.44 -21.00
N ALA A 8 -1.59 43.73 -21.59
CA ALA A 8 -2.88 43.21 -21.13
C ALA A 8 -3.09 41.77 -21.59
N ASP A 9 -2.68 41.44 -22.83
CA ASP A 9 -2.66 40.06 -23.34
C ASP A 9 -1.80 39.13 -22.47
N VAL A 10 -0.71 39.66 -21.88
CA VAL A 10 0.15 38.91 -20.93
C VAL A 10 -0.51 38.78 -19.56
N ALA A 11 -1.24 39.79 -19.10
CA ALA A 11 -1.94 39.77 -17.82
C ALA A 11 -3.12 38.77 -17.83
N ASP A 12 -3.89 38.75 -18.92
CA ASP A 12 -5.00 37.81 -19.12
C ASP A 12 -4.49 36.36 -19.16
N LEU A 13 -3.33 36.11 -19.77
CA LEU A 13 -2.70 34.78 -19.81
C LEU A 13 -2.20 34.31 -18.43
N ILE A 14 -1.74 35.24 -17.59
CA ILE A 14 -1.30 34.95 -16.21
C ILE A 14 -2.51 34.65 -15.31
N GLU A 15 -3.64 35.31 -15.54
CA GLU A 15 -4.90 35.07 -14.82
C GLU A 15 -5.54 33.73 -15.23
N GLU A 16 -5.54 33.39 -16.52
CA GLU A 16 -5.95 32.07 -17.03
C GLU A 16 -5.04 30.94 -16.50
N TYR A 17 -3.74 31.20 -16.36
CA TYR A 17 -2.78 30.25 -15.76
C TYR A 17 -2.92 30.13 -14.23
N ALA A 18 -3.49 31.15 -13.55
CA ALA A 18 -3.74 31.11 -12.11
C ALA A 18 -4.95 30.23 -11.73
N GLU A 19 -5.82 29.91 -12.69
CA GLU A 19 -6.88 28.90 -12.55
C GLU A 19 -6.40 27.46 -12.80
N GLU A 20 -5.12 27.24 -13.13
CA GLU A 20 -4.53 25.89 -13.13
C GLU A 20 -4.46 25.37 -11.69
N LEU A 21 -5.49 24.61 -11.32
CA LEU A 21 -5.59 23.67 -10.22
C LEU A 21 -4.47 23.87 -9.18
N THR A 22 -4.80 24.64 -8.15
CA THR A 22 -3.84 25.03 -7.11
C THR A 22 -3.07 23.78 -6.65
N THR A 23 -1.76 23.89 -6.42
CA THR A 23 -0.91 22.75 -6.01
C THR A 23 -1.45 21.94 -4.81
N GLU A 24 -2.43 22.49 -4.10
CA GLU A 24 -3.17 21.90 -3.00
C GLU A 24 -4.28 20.94 -3.49
N GLU A 25 -5.10 21.33 -4.46
CA GLU A 25 -6.11 20.46 -5.10
C GLU A 25 -5.46 19.25 -5.79
N LEU A 26 -4.28 19.44 -6.41
CA LEU A 26 -3.51 18.34 -6.99
C LEU A 26 -3.01 17.35 -5.92
N LYS A 27 -2.60 17.85 -4.74
CA LYS A 27 -2.22 17.01 -3.59
C LYS A 27 -3.42 16.28 -3.01
N GLU A 28 -4.59 16.91 -2.95
CA GLU A 28 -5.82 16.27 -2.50
C GLU A 28 -6.28 15.17 -3.45
N LEU A 29 -6.25 15.42 -4.77
CA LEU A 29 -6.52 14.39 -5.78
C LEU A 29 -5.53 13.23 -5.71
N GLN A 30 -4.25 13.51 -5.45
CA GLN A 30 -3.25 12.47 -5.23
C GLN A 30 -3.54 11.67 -3.96
N LYS A 31 -3.92 12.32 -2.85
CA LYS A 31 -4.35 11.64 -1.61
C LYS A 31 -5.56 10.74 -1.85
N ILE A 32 -6.58 11.25 -2.54
CA ILE A 32 -7.82 10.51 -2.89
C ILE A 32 -7.49 9.32 -3.79
N SER A 33 -6.63 9.49 -4.80
CA SER A 33 -6.18 8.40 -5.67
C SER A 33 -5.45 7.32 -4.87
N HIS A 34 -4.54 7.70 -3.97
CA HIS A 34 -3.82 6.73 -3.13
C HIS A 34 -4.73 5.99 -2.16
N LEU A 35 -5.70 6.68 -1.54
CA LEU A 35 -6.72 6.07 -0.69
C LEU A 35 -7.63 5.12 -1.49
N GLY A 36 -8.04 5.52 -2.69
CA GLY A 36 -8.83 4.69 -3.61
C GLY A 36 -8.10 3.40 -3.99
N VAL A 37 -6.83 3.49 -4.39
CA VAL A 37 -6.00 2.31 -4.70
C VAL A 37 -5.83 1.39 -3.48
N MET A 38 -5.76 1.97 -2.28
CA MET A 38 -5.61 1.19 -1.05
C MET A 38 -6.89 0.43 -0.67
N MET A 39 -8.06 1.02 -0.91
CA MET A 39 -9.36 0.33 -0.79
C MET A 39 -9.56 -0.71 -1.89
N GLU A 40 -9.23 -0.42 -3.15
CA GLU A 40 -9.39 -1.38 -4.27
C GLU A 40 -8.56 -2.66 -4.11
N LEU A 41 -7.45 -2.60 -3.37
CA LEU A 41 -6.61 -3.76 -3.07
C LEU A 41 -7.13 -4.61 -1.89
N SER A 42 -8.22 -4.24 -1.24
CA SER A 42 -8.73 -4.90 -0.04
C SER A 42 -10.21 -5.24 -0.19
N SER A 43 -10.57 -6.52 0.03
CA SER A 43 -11.98 -6.89 0.20
C SER A 43 -12.50 -6.30 1.52
N GLU A 44 -13.78 -5.96 1.59
CA GLU A 44 -14.46 -5.46 2.80
C GLU A 44 -14.25 -6.39 4.01
N GLU A 45 -14.27 -7.71 3.80
CA GLU A 45 -13.98 -8.70 4.84
C GLU A 45 -12.52 -8.66 5.32
N GLU A 46 -11.57 -8.34 4.43
CA GLU A 46 -10.17 -8.16 4.81
C GLU A 46 -9.98 -6.90 5.67
N VAL A 47 -10.70 -5.82 5.38
CA VAL A 47 -10.62 -4.57 6.16
C VAL A 47 -11.14 -4.77 7.58
N GLU A 48 -12.29 -5.43 7.76
CA GLU A 48 -12.81 -5.70 9.11
C GLU A 48 -11.88 -6.60 9.95
N LEU A 49 -11.22 -7.58 9.32
CA LEU A 49 -10.25 -8.44 9.99
C LEU A 49 -8.96 -7.68 10.29
N GLU A 50 -8.54 -6.78 9.41
CA GLU A 50 -7.42 -5.87 9.65
C GLU A 50 -7.63 -4.97 10.86
N GLU A 51 -8.83 -4.43 11.05
CA GLU A 51 -9.11 -3.59 12.22
C GLU A 51 -9.04 -4.38 13.54
N LYS A 52 -9.36 -5.68 13.50
CA LYS A 52 -9.37 -6.54 14.70
C LYS A 52 -8.00 -7.09 15.08
N LEU A 53 -7.08 -7.28 14.13
CA LEU A 53 -5.77 -7.90 14.37
C LEU A 53 -4.69 -6.86 14.63
N THR A 54 -3.95 -6.95 15.73
CA THR A 54 -2.80 -6.05 15.97
C THR A 54 -1.58 -6.45 15.15
N SER A 55 -0.70 -5.50 14.80
CA SER A 55 0.55 -5.80 14.06
C SER A 55 1.48 -6.74 14.83
N ARG A 56 1.36 -6.74 16.17
CA ARG A 56 2.10 -7.65 17.05
C ARG A 56 1.61 -9.08 16.89
N GLU A 57 0.30 -9.33 16.97
CA GLU A 57 -0.27 -10.66 16.78
C GLU A 57 0.08 -11.24 15.40
N ILE A 58 0.05 -10.40 14.36
CA ILE A 58 0.45 -10.80 13.01
C ILE A 58 1.94 -11.15 12.95
N SER A 59 2.80 -10.34 13.58
CA SER A 59 4.23 -10.64 13.64
C SER A 59 4.51 -11.93 14.42
N ASP A 60 3.79 -12.18 15.50
CA ASP A 60 3.93 -13.37 16.34
C ASP A 60 3.56 -14.66 15.57
N ILE A 61 2.48 -14.65 14.77
CA ILE A 61 2.11 -15.83 13.96
C ILE A 61 3.09 -16.09 12.82
N LEU A 62 3.62 -15.04 12.18
CA LEU A 62 4.66 -15.17 11.16
C LEU A 62 5.95 -15.75 11.74
N GLY A 63 6.34 -15.31 12.94
CA GLY A 63 7.50 -15.85 13.66
C GLY A 63 7.33 -17.32 14.03
N LYS A 64 6.17 -17.70 14.61
CA LYS A 64 5.87 -19.10 14.94
C LYS A 64 5.90 -20.01 13.73
N TRP A 65 5.36 -19.56 12.60
CA TRP A 65 5.45 -20.35 11.37
C TRP A 65 6.88 -20.53 10.90
N GLN A 66 7.72 -19.50 10.97
CA GLN A 66 9.14 -19.61 10.61
C GLN A 66 9.83 -20.69 11.44
N GLU A 67 9.61 -20.73 12.75
CA GLU A 67 10.18 -21.76 13.64
C GLU A 67 9.73 -23.17 13.24
N VAL A 68 8.43 -23.34 12.92
CA VAL A 68 7.86 -24.62 12.48
C VAL A 68 8.44 -25.04 11.13
N SER A 69 8.52 -24.11 10.17
CA SER A 69 9.09 -24.35 8.83
C SER A 69 10.55 -24.77 8.92
N ASP A 70 11.38 -24.03 9.68
CA ASP A 70 12.79 -24.35 9.90
C ASP A 70 12.99 -25.72 10.54
N PHE A 71 12.13 -26.06 11.51
CA PHE A 71 12.16 -27.37 12.17
C PHE A 71 11.84 -28.49 11.18
N MET A 72 10.78 -28.32 10.39
CA MET A 72 10.35 -29.28 9.37
C MET A 72 11.41 -29.46 8.29
N GLU A 73 11.99 -28.37 7.78
CA GLU A 73 13.06 -28.39 6.79
C GLU A 73 14.27 -29.19 7.26
N LYS A 74 14.65 -29.07 8.55
CA LYS A 74 15.79 -29.79 9.11
C LYS A 74 15.48 -31.25 9.44
N ARG A 75 14.31 -31.52 10.04
CA ARG A 75 14.03 -32.79 10.71
C ARG A 75 13.16 -33.75 9.92
N HIS A 76 12.33 -33.26 9.00
CA HIS A 76 11.39 -34.14 8.32
C HIS A 76 12.12 -35.02 7.28
N PRO A 77 11.87 -36.35 7.27
CA PRO A 77 12.53 -37.26 6.34
C PRO A 77 12.08 -37.06 4.89
N GLU A 78 10.79 -36.76 4.69
CA GLU A 78 10.22 -36.50 3.36
C GLU A 78 10.27 -35.01 3.04
N LYS A 79 11.27 -34.57 2.26
CA LYS A 79 11.51 -33.15 1.98
C LYS A 79 10.53 -32.55 0.98
N LEU A 80 10.11 -33.34 -0.02
CA LEU A 80 9.29 -32.83 -1.12
C LEU A 80 7.88 -32.49 -0.66
N SER A 81 7.23 -33.42 0.06
CA SER A 81 5.85 -33.21 0.54
C SER A 81 5.79 -32.09 1.57
N THR A 82 6.76 -32.04 2.49
CA THR A 82 6.84 -30.99 3.52
C THR A 82 7.18 -29.63 2.93
N GLY A 83 8.08 -29.57 1.94
CA GLY A 83 8.36 -28.34 1.22
C GLY A 83 7.13 -27.81 0.49
N ARG A 84 6.37 -28.69 -0.18
CA ARG A 84 5.10 -28.32 -0.84
C ARG A 84 4.05 -27.82 0.14
N ALA A 85 3.88 -28.49 1.27
CA ALA A 85 2.96 -28.06 2.32
C ALA A 85 3.35 -26.69 2.87
N SER A 86 4.67 -26.47 3.08
CA SER A 86 5.17 -25.22 3.61
C SER A 86 4.97 -24.06 2.63
N ALA A 87 5.30 -24.27 1.35
CA ALA A 87 5.08 -23.30 0.29
C ALA A 87 3.60 -22.94 0.13
N LEU A 88 2.70 -23.93 0.20
CA LEU A 88 1.25 -23.68 0.13
C LEU A 88 0.78 -22.79 1.28
N PHE A 89 1.25 -23.04 2.50
CA PHE A 89 0.90 -22.24 3.66
C PHE A 89 1.47 -20.81 3.57
N ASP A 90 2.70 -20.68 3.09
CA ASP A 90 3.33 -19.38 2.84
C ASP A 90 2.53 -18.55 1.81
N ASP A 91 2.15 -19.17 0.70
CA ASP A 91 1.47 -18.49 -0.40
C ASP A 91 0.02 -18.15 -0.07
N ARG A 92 -0.72 -19.07 0.55
CA ARG A 92 -2.17 -18.93 0.76
C ARG A 92 -2.51 -18.29 2.09
N CYS A 93 -1.82 -18.65 3.17
CA CYS A 93 -2.17 -18.19 4.51
C CYS A 93 -1.35 -16.98 4.92
N LEU A 94 -0.02 -17.04 4.76
CA LEU A 94 0.84 -15.97 5.27
C LEU A 94 0.89 -14.74 4.39
N THR A 95 0.64 -14.88 3.09
CA THR A 95 0.51 -13.72 2.18
C THR A 95 -0.52 -12.72 2.67
N PHE A 96 -1.68 -13.19 3.16
CA PHE A 96 -2.72 -12.33 3.74
C PHE A 96 -2.15 -11.47 4.87
N PHE A 97 -1.57 -12.10 5.88
CA PHE A 97 -0.94 -11.44 7.03
C PHE A 97 0.20 -10.48 6.65
N ARG A 98 1.06 -10.88 5.70
CA ARG A 98 2.13 -10.03 5.17
C ARG A 98 1.57 -8.79 4.46
N ASN A 99 0.47 -8.93 3.74
CA ASN A 99 -0.18 -7.81 3.05
C ASN A 99 -0.76 -6.81 4.04
N ILE A 100 -1.37 -7.28 5.13
CA ILE A 100 -1.83 -6.40 6.23
C ILE A 100 -0.68 -5.53 6.75
N LEU A 101 0.47 -6.15 7.09
CA LEU A 101 1.63 -5.41 7.59
C LEU A 101 2.17 -4.41 6.56
N LYS A 102 2.22 -4.79 5.27
CA LYS A 102 2.64 -3.90 4.19
C LYS A 102 1.70 -2.69 4.04
N ARG A 103 0.38 -2.91 4.11
CA ARG A 103 -0.62 -1.83 4.04
C ARG A 103 -0.44 -0.85 5.21
N ARG A 104 -0.30 -1.37 6.44
CA ARG A 104 -0.03 -0.55 7.63
C ARG A 104 1.27 0.25 7.54
N GLN A 105 2.35 -0.37 7.04
CA GLN A 105 3.63 0.30 6.85
C GLN A 105 3.52 1.45 5.84
N LYS A 106 2.79 1.24 4.73
CA LYS A 106 2.51 2.31 3.75
C LYS A 106 1.71 3.44 4.37
N LEU A 107 0.67 3.13 5.17
CA LEU A 107 -0.12 4.13 5.88
C LEU A 107 0.74 4.98 6.83
N THR A 108 1.58 4.35 7.65
CA THR A 108 2.50 5.06 8.55
C THR A 108 3.51 5.92 7.78
N PHE A 109 3.96 5.45 6.61
CA PHE A 109 4.85 6.24 5.75
C PHE A 109 4.11 7.49 5.22
N LEU A 110 2.92 7.33 4.66
CA LEU A 110 2.14 8.45 4.14
C LEU A 110 1.83 9.48 5.23
N ASP A 111 1.43 9.03 6.42
CA ASP A 111 1.14 9.90 7.58
C ASP A 111 2.38 10.70 8.02
N ARG A 112 3.58 10.12 7.94
CA ARG A 112 4.82 10.80 8.33
C ARG A 112 5.33 11.82 7.30
N TYR A 113 5.06 11.61 6.01
CA TYR A 113 5.70 12.36 4.92
C TYR A 113 4.74 13.24 4.11
N LEU A 114 3.42 13.11 4.29
CA LEU A 114 2.39 13.94 3.63
C LEU A 114 1.63 14.86 4.59
N VAL A 115 2.06 14.91 5.86
CA VAL A 115 1.70 15.89 6.89
C VAL A 115 2.83 16.90 7.00
#